data_AF-A0A432QGI2-F1
#
_entry.id   AF-A0A432QGI2-F1
#
_cell.length_a   1.000
_cell.length_b   1.000
_cell.length_c   1.000
_cell.angle_alpha   90.00
_cell.angle_beta   90.00
_cell.angle_gamma   90.00
#
_symmetry.space_group_name_H-M   'P 1'
#
loop_
_entity.id
_entity.type
_entity.pdbx_description
1 polymer ?
#
loop_
_entity_poly.entity_id
_entity_poly.type
_entity_poly.pdbx_seq_one_letter_code
_entity_poly.pdbx_strand_id
1 'polypeptide(L)'
;MIEDADTSGIVKQVVVGLQMLFVAFGALVLVPILTGLDPNVALFTAGLGTLVFQIITARKVPIFLASSFAFIAPIIYGVQTWGIPATMSGLMAAGVVYVILALLIKARGQGIIHKVLPPIVVGPVIMVIGLSLAPVAVHLAMGKTGDGAAVLFSQGPALVVAFVALLVTIFSVLLGKGVIRLIAILIGVLAGYIVAILFGMVDFSKVIAAPFFSVPS
;
A
#
# COMPACT_ATOMS: atom_id res chain seq x y z
N MET A 1 10.74 -27.12 -10.10
CA MET A 1 10.76 -25.73 -10.64
C MET A 1 11.60 -24.82 -9.72
N ILE A 2 12.76 -25.33 -9.29
CA ILE A 2 13.75 -24.66 -8.43
C ILE A 2 15.07 -24.83 -9.20
N GLU A 3 15.22 -24.10 -10.29
CA GLU A 3 16.46 -24.04 -11.06
C GLU A 3 16.39 -22.83 -11.97
N ASP A 4 16.56 -21.63 -11.41
CA ASP A 4 16.75 -20.37 -12.15
C ASP A 4 17.39 -19.27 -11.26
N ALA A 5 17.96 -19.65 -10.11
CA ALA A 5 18.42 -18.68 -9.11
C ALA A 5 19.84 -18.13 -9.35
N ASP A 6 20.58 -18.61 -10.36
CA ASP A 6 22.03 -18.36 -10.44
C ASP A 6 22.53 -17.71 -11.74
N THR A 7 21.67 -17.05 -12.52
CA THR A 7 22.14 -16.20 -13.65
C THR A 7 21.19 -15.09 -14.07
N SER A 8 20.30 -14.62 -13.18
CA SER A 8 19.63 -13.33 -13.44
C SER A 8 20.61 -12.23 -13.07
N GLY A 9 21.26 -11.59 -14.05
CA GLY A 9 22.19 -10.49 -13.80
C GLY A 9 21.60 -9.50 -12.79
N ILE A 10 22.42 -8.99 -11.87
CA ILE A 10 22.02 -8.10 -10.75
C ILE A 10 21.04 -7.02 -11.22
N VAL A 11 21.25 -6.49 -12.43
CA VAL A 11 20.36 -5.53 -13.10
C VAL A 11 18.92 -6.03 -13.19
N LYS A 12 18.68 -7.28 -13.61
CA LYS A 12 17.34 -7.87 -13.71
C LYS A 12 16.67 -7.99 -12.33
N GLN A 13 17.42 -8.35 -11.29
CA GLN A 13 16.89 -8.43 -9.92
C GLN A 13 16.52 -7.04 -9.38
N VAL A 14 17.38 -6.04 -9.62
CA VAL A 14 17.10 -4.64 -9.26
C VAL A 14 15.84 -4.15 -9.97
N VAL A 15 15.69 -4.40 -11.27
CA VAL A 15 14.51 -4.00 -12.03
C VAL A 15 13.23 -4.67 -11.49
N VAL A 16 13.27 -5.97 -11.18
CA VAL A 16 12.10 -6.69 -10.62
C VAL A 16 11.77 -6.20 -9.21
N GLY A 17 12.77 -5.94 -8.37
CA GLY A 17 12.56 -5.39 -7.03
C GLY A 17 11.94 -4.00 -7.09
N LEU A 18 12.46 -3.14 -7.96
CA LEU A 18 11.94 -1.80 -8.19
C LEU A 18 10.48 -1.87 -8.71
N GLN A 19 10.18 -2.81 -9.59
CA GLN A 19 8.82 -3.05 -10.07
C GLN A 19 7.87 -3.44 -8.93
N MET A 20 8.27 -4.34 -8.02
CA MET A 20 7.43 -4.74 -6.89
C MET A 20 7.22 -3.60 -5.88
N LEU A 21 8.27 -2.81 -5.62
CA LEU A 21 8.16 -1.61 -4.80
C LEU A 21 7.09 -0.66 -5.37
N PHE A 22 7.16 -0.44 -6.67
CA PHE A 22 6.28 0.44 -7.42
C PHE A 22 4.82 -0.05 -7.47
N VAL A 23 4.62 -1.37 -7.58
CA VAL A 23 3.28 -1.98 -7.48
C VAL A 23 2.68 -1.79 -6.07
N ALA A 24 3.49 -1.98 -5.03
CA ALA A 24 3.03 -1.89 -3.63
C ALA A 24 2.92 -0.45 -3.10
N PHE A 25 3.61 0.51 -3.73
CA PHE A 25 3.74 1.90 -3.27
C PHE A 25 2.39 2.57 -2.96
N GLY A 26 1.40 2.37 -3.84
CA GLY A 26 0.07 2.97 -3.66
C GLY A 26 -0.57 2.57 -2.32
N ALA A 27 -0.56 1.29 -1.98
CA ALA A 27 -1.10 0.82 -0.71
C ALA A 27 -0.23 1.21 0.49
N LEU A 28 1.10 1.16 0.32
CA LEU A 28 2.07 1.50 1.37
C LEU A 28 1.93 2.93 1.86
N VAL A 29 1.68 3.88 0.96
CA VAL A 29 1.57 5.31 1.29
C VAL A 29 0.14 5.71 1.64
N LEU A 30 -0.86 5.10 1.00
CA LEU A 30 -2.27 5.45 1.24
C LEU A 30 -2.71 5.16 2.67
N VAL A 31 -2.38 3.97 3.21
CA VAL A 31 -2.80 3.59 4.58
C VAL A 31 -2.32 4.59 5.64
N PRO A 32 -1.00 4.89 5.77
CA PRO A 32 -0.52 5.82 6.79
C PRO A 32 -1.11 7.22 6.62
N ILE A 33 -1.29 7.71 5.38
CA ILE A 33 -1.95 9.00 5.14
C ILE A 33 -3.39 9.01 5.68
N LEU A 34 -4.16 7.96 5.42
CA LEU A 34 -5.55 7.87 5.89
C LEU A 34 -5.67 7.68 7.41
N THR A 35 -4.66 7.09 8.04
CA THR A 35 -4.66 6.82 9.47
C THR A 35 -3.92 7.86 10.31
N GLY A 36 -3.27 8.85 9.67
CA GLY A 36 -2.48 9.87 10.35
C GLY A 36 -1.12 9.40 10.84
N LEU A 37 -0.60 8.29 10.29
CA LEU A 37 0.74 7.79 10.57
C LEU A 37 1.75 8.33 9.55
N ASP A 38 3.03 8.33 9.91
CA ASP A 38 4.11 8.78 9.01
C ASP A 38 4.35 7.75 7.87
N PRO A 39 4.19 8.15 6.59
CA PRO A 39 4.42 7.25 5.45
C PRO A 39 5.87 6.81 5.28
N ASN A 40 6.85 7.62 5.71
CA ASN A 40 8.27 7.27 5.68
C ASN A 40 8.57 6.15 6.68
N VAL A 41 7.95 6.18 7.87
CA VAL A 41 8.07 5.08 8.85
C VAL A 41 7.45 3.81 8.27
N ALA A 42 6.28 3.89 7.66
CA ALA A 42 5.64 2.75 7.01
C ALA A 42 6.50 2.16 5.88
N LEU A 43 7.05 3.00 4.99
CA LEU A 43 7.95 2.56 3.92
C LEU A 43 9.23 1.89 4.46
N PHE A 44 9.86 2.50 5.46
CA PHE A 44 11.09 1.98 6.06
C PHE A 44 10.85 0.61 6.72
N THR A 45 9.82 0.52 7.55
CA THR A 45 9.44 -0.71 8.26
C THR A 45 8.95 -1.81 7.32
N ALA A 46 8.25 -1.48 6.23
CA ALA A 46 7.85 -2.45 5.21
C ALA A 46 9.06 -3.03 4.45
N GLY A 47 10.05 -2.19 4.12
CA GLY A 47 11.32 -2.64 3.55
C GLY A 47 12.08 -3.56 4.50
N LEU A 48 12.28 -3.13 5.74
CA LEU A 48 12.93 -3.93 6.77
C LEU A 48 12.20 -5.25 7.04
N GLY A 49 10.88 -5.19 7.18
CA GLY A 49 10.02 -6.36 7.39
C GLY A 49 10.10 -7.35 6.23
N THR A 50 10.15 -6.85 4.99
CA THR A 50 10.31 -7.69 3.80
C THR A 50 11.68 -8.38 3.81
N LEU A 51 12.76 -7.69 4.17
CA LEU A 51 14.09 -8.30 4.29
C LEU A 51 14.10 -9.41 5.36
N VAL A 52 13.54 -9.12 6.55
CA VAL A 52 13.41 -10.11 7.64
C VAL A 52 12.58 -11.31 7.17
N PHE A 53 11.45 -11.08 6.50
CA PHE A 53 10.61 -12.14 5.93
C PHE A 53 11.37 -13.02 4.94
N GLN A 54 12.17 -12.42 4.05
CA GLN A 54 12.95 -13.17 3.07
C GLN A 54 14.07 -13.98 3.70
N ILE A 55 14.67 -13.49 4.79
CA ILE A 55 15.66 -14.24 5.57
C ILE A 55 14.99 -15.44 6.26
N ILE A 56 13.87 -15.23 6.95
CA ILE A 56 13.15 -16.28 7.68
C ILE A 56 12.63 -17.37 6.73
N THR A 57 12.13 -16.99 5.56
CA THR A 57 11.59 -17.93 4.55
C THR A 57 12.66 -18.52 3.64
N ALA A 58 13.95 -18.22 3.88
CA ALA A 58 15.07 -18.65 3.06
C ALA A 58 14.88 -18.36 1.55
N ARG A 59 14.28 -17.20 1.22
CA ARG A 59 13.97 -16.74 -0.15
C ARG A 59 13.10 -17.69 -0.98
N LYS A 60 12.35 -18.59 -0.33
CA LYS A 60 11.45 -19.53 -1.01
C LYS A 60 10.14 -18.90 -1.46
N VAL A 61 9.77 -17.76 -0.89
CA VAL A 61 8.47 -17.10 -1.09
C VAL A 61 8.70 -15.66 -1.58
N PRO A 62 8.49 -15.36 -2.86
CA PRO A 62 8.75 -14.04 -3.43
C PRO A 62 7.60 -13.06 -3.12
N ILE A 63 7.45 -12.67 -1.85
CA ILE A 63 6.44 -11.72 -1.39
C ILE A 63 7.11 -10.45 -0.87
N PHE A 64 6.45 -9.32 -1.14
CA PHE A 64 6.76 -8.00 -0.59
C PHE A 64 5.68 -7.64 0.44
N LEU A 65 6.06 -7.19 1.63
CA LEU A 65 5.12 -6.82 2.67
C LEU A 65 4.64 -5.38 2.45
N ALA A 66 3.34 -5.18 2.38
CA ALA A 66 2.70 -3.88 2.21
C ALA A 66 1.71 -3.59 3.35
N SER A 67 1.31 -2.33 3.49
CA SER A 67 0.28 -1.90 4.45
C SER A 67 -1.06 -2.56 4.13
N SER A 68 -1.72 -3.14 5.14
CA SER A 68 -2.98 -3.86 4.97
C SER A 68 -4.19 -2.94 5.16
N PHE A 69 -5.05 -2.90 4.14
CA PHE A 69 -6.30 -2.13 4.14
C PHE A 69 -7.29 -2.57 5.22
N ALA A 70 -7.21 -3.82 5.67
CA ALA A 70 -8.05 -4.34 6.76
C ALA A 70 -7.85 -3.58 8.08
N PHE A 71 -6.69 -2.93 8.26
CA PHE A 71 -6.37 -2.20 9.48
C PHE A 71 -6.75 -0.71 9.43
N ILE A 72 -7.22 -0.17 8.29
CA ILE A 72 -7.56 1.27 8.19
C ILE A 72 -8.63 1.65 9.22
N ALA A 73 -9.78 0.99 9.19
CA ALA A 73 -10.89 1.28 10.11
C ALA A 73 -10.51 1.16 11.60
N PRO A 74 -9.90 0.06 12.08
CA PRO A 74 -9.52 -0.05 13.48
C PRO A 74 -8.39 0.92 13.88
N ILE A 75 -7.46 1.26 12.99
CA ILE A 75 -6.45 2.29 13.30
C ILE A 75 -7.08 3.66 13.42
N ILE A 76 -7.95 4.07 12.49
CA ILE A 76 -8.65 5.37 12.58
C ILE A 76 -9.42 5.46 13.90
N TYR A 77 -10.19 4.43 14.22
CA TYR A 77 -10.94 4.37 15.47
C TYR A 77 -10.00 4.43 16.70
N GLY A 78 -8.90 3.69 16.67
CA GLY A 78 -7.94 3.66 17.75
C GLY A 78 -7.25 5.00 17.97
N VAL A 79 -6.84 5.66 16.89
CA VAL A 79 -6.20 6.98 16.94
C VAL A 79 -7.17 8.03 17.50
N GLN A 80 -8.43 8.00 17.07
CA GLN A 80 -9.47 8.91 17.56
C GLN A 80 -9.81 8.68 19.05
N THR A 81 -9.78 7.43 19.51
CA THR A 81 -10.24 7.08 20.87
C THR A 81 -9.10 7.12 21.90
N TRP A 82 -7.91 6.65 21.53
CA TRP A 82 -6.79 6.42 22.46
C TRP A 82 -5.48 7.09 22.03
N GLY A 83 -5.46 7.76 20.87
CA GLY A 83 -4.27 8.38 20.31
C GLY A 83 -3.32 7.40 19.62
N ILE A 84 -2.32 7.97 18.95
CA ILE A 84 -1.33 7.22 18.16
C ILE A 84 -0.52 6.24 19.03
N PRO A 85 0.04 6.63 20.19
CA PRO A 85 0.91 5.73 20.96
C PRO A 85 0.20 4.46 21.42
N ALA A 86 -1.03 4.58 21.94
CA ALA A 86 -1.83 3.44 22.36
C ALA A 86 -2.19 2.53 21.17
N THR A 87 -2.58 3.12 20.04
CA THR A 87 -2.90 2.37 18.82
C THR A 87 -1.71 1.59 18.30
N MET A 88 -0.50 2.18 18.31
CA MET A 88 0.73 1.48 17.91
C MET A 88 1.04 0.29 18.81
N SER A 89 0.85 0.42 20.13
CA SER A 89 1.01 -0.71 21.05
C SER A 89 -0.01 -1.84 20.78
N GLY A 90 -1.24 -1.47 20.37
CA GLY A 90 -2.26 -2.42 19.93
C GLY A 90 -1.88 -3.14 18.63
N LEU A 91 -1.31 -2.44 17.66
CA LEU A 91 -0.78 -3.06 16.43
C LEU A 91 0.38 -4.01 16.73
N MET A 92 1.28 -3.65 17.66
CA MET A 92 2.34 -4.54 18.12
C MET A 92 1.77 -5.82 18.76
N ALA A 93 0.74 -5.69 19.61
CA ALA A 93 0.06 -6.84 20.19
C ALA A 93 -0.61 -7.73 19.11
N ALA A 94 -1.23 -7.14 18.09
CA ALA A 94 -1.77 -7.88 16.95
C ALA A 94 -0.68 -8.66 16.19
N GLY A 95 0.51 -8.07 16.02
CA GLY A 95 1.68 -8.75 15.47
C GLY A 95 2.11 -9.96 16.29
N VAL A 96 2.12 -9.84 17.62
CA VAL A 96 2.40 -10.97 18.53
C VAL A 96 1.35 -12.08 18.37
N VAL A 97 0.07 -11.72 18.26
CA VAL A 97 -1.00 -12.70 17.99
C VAL A 97 -0.75 -13.43 16.66
N TYR A 98 -0.30 -12.74 15.61
CA TYR A 98 0.07 -13.39 14.35
C TYR A 98 1.23 -14.38 14.50
N VAL A 99 2.23 -14.06 15.32
CA VAL A 99 3.33 -15.00 15.63
C VAL A 99 2.80 -16.23 16.38
N ILE A 100 1.93 -16.04 17.37
CA ILE A 100 1.31 -17.15 18.12
C ILE A 100 0.49 -18.04 17.17
N LEU A 101 -0.32 -17.45 16.30
CA LEU A 101 -1.08 -18.20 15.30
C LEU A 101 -0.17 -18.96 14.34
N ALA A 102 0.91 -18.33 13.87
CA ALA A 102 1.90 -19.00 13.01
C ALA A 102 2.54 -20.23 13.69
N LEU A 103 2.87 -20.13 14.99
CA LEU A 103 3.38 -21.26 15.77
C LEU A 103 2.33 -22.37 15.95
N LEU A 104 1.08 -22.01 16.20
CA LEU A 104 -0.03 -22.97 16.31
C LEU A 104 -0.25 -23.72 14.99
N ILE A 105 -0.22 -23.01 13.86
CA ILE A 105 -0.33 -23.58 12.51
C ILE A 105 0.85 -24.53 12.25
N LYS A 106 2.07 -24.16 12.65
CA LYS A 106 3.26 -25.02 12.54
C LYS A 106 3.09 -26.32 13.33
N ALA A 107 2.47 -26.29 14.50
CA ALA A 107 2.28 -27.46 15.37
C ALA A 107 1.10 -28.37 14.93
N ARG A 108 -0.02 -27.78 14.49
CA ARG A 108 -1.26 -28.51 14.19
C ARG A 108 -1.46 -28.82 12.69
N GLY A 109 -0.63 -28.27 11.82
CA GLY A 109 -0.76 -28.38 10.37
C GLY A 109 -1.71 -27.36 9.74
N GLN A 110 -1.62 -27.21 8.41
CA GLN A 110 -2.29 -26.16 7.63
C GLN A 110 -3.82 -26.35 7.49
N GLY A 111 -4.33 -27.57 7.77
CA GLY A 111 -5.75 -27.91 7.60
C GLY A 111 -6.71 -27.08 8.46
N ILE A 112 -6.24 -26.52 9.58
CA ILE A 112 -7.04 -25.63 10.43
C ILE A 112 -7.41 -24.35 9.68
N ILE A 113 -6.49 -23.78 8.89
CA ILE A 113 -6.73 -22.52 8.17
C ILE A 113 -7.85 -22.73 7.13
N HIS A 114 -7.79 -23.80 6.35
CA HIS A 114 -8.82 -24.08 5.35
C HIS A 114 -10.19 -24.37 5.94
N LYS A 115 -10.24 -24.84 7.20
CA LYS A 115 -11.51 -25.07 7.91
C LYS A 115 -12.08 -23.78 8.52
N VAL A 116 -11.23 -22.91 9.07
CA VAL A 116 -11.65 -21.67 9.72
C VAL A 116 -11.88 -20.54 8.71
N LEU A 117 -11.06 -20.49 7.66
CA LEU A 117 -11.09 -19.47 6.61
C LEU A 117 -11.24 -20.15 5.23
N PRO A 118 -12.36 -20.83 4.96
CA PRO A 118 -12.60 -21.41 3.64
C PRO A 118 -12.71 -20.31 2.58
N PRO A 119 -12.47 -20.60 1.29
CA PRO A 119 -12.52 -19.60 0.22
C PRO A 119 -13.83 -18.80 0.14
N ILE A 120 -14.94 -19.45 0.52
CA ILE A 120 -16.26 -18.83 0.60
C ILE A 120 -16.37 -17.70 1.64
N VAL A 121 -15.44 -17.63 2.61
CA VAL A 121 -15.34 -16.54 3.59
C VAL A 121 -14.27 -15.53 3.18
N VAL A 122 -13.11 -16.00 2.76
CA VAL A 122 -11.96 -15.14 2.42
C VAL A 122 -12.29 -14.19 1.26
N GLY A 123 -12.94 -14.69 0.20
CA GLY A 123 -13.33 -13.88 -0.96
C GLY A 123 -14.23 -12.71 -0.59
N PRO A 124 -15.40 -12.96 0.05
CA PRO A 124 -16.28 -11.89 0.52
C PRO A 124 -15.63 -10.90 1.47
N VAL A 125 -14.79 -11.35 2.41
CA VAL A 125 -14.08 -10.45 3.33
C VAL A 125 -13.18 -9.47 2.56
N ILE A 126 -12.43 -9.96 1.57
CA ILE A 126 -11.59 -9.10 0.72
C ILE A 126 -12.44 -8.12 -0.10
N MET A 127 -13.58 -8.57 -0.65
CA MET A 127 -14.50 -7.69 -1.39
C MET A 127 -15.08 -6.59 -0.50
N VAL A 128 -15.47 -6.91 0.74
CA VAL A 128 -16.00 -5.94 1.71
C VAL A 128 -14.92 -4.92 2.09
N ILE A 129 -13.68 -5.35 2.32
CA ILE A 129 -12.56 -4.42 2.59
C ILE A 129 -12.39 -3.45 1.40
N GLY A 130 -12.37 -3.96 0.16
CA GLY A 130 -12.27 -3.12 -1.03
C GLY A 130 -13.44 -2.14 -1.17
N LEU A 131 -14.68 -2.61 -1.01
CA LEU A 131 -15.88 -1.80 -1.13
C LEU A 131 -15.96 -0.73 -0.03
N SER A 132 -15.51 -1.04 1.18
CA SER A 132 -15.48 -0.09 2.30
C SER A 132 -14.57 1.12 2.05
N LEU A 133 -13.59 0.99 1.14
CA LEU A 133 -12.68 2.06 0.75
C LEU A 133 -13.15 2.85 -0.48
N ALA A 134 -14.21 2.39 -1.16
CA ALA A 134 -14.75 3.11 -2.31
C ALA A 134 -15.16 4.56 -1.99
N PRO A 135 -15.81 4.87 -0.84
CA PRO A 135 -16.13 6.26 -0.49
C PRO A 135 -14.87 7.12 -0.33
N VAL A 136 -13.83 6.58 0.29
CA VAL A 136 -12.54 7.28 0.48
C VAL A 136 -11.93 7.66 -0.87
N ALA A 137 -11.92 6.72 -1.82
CA ALA A 137 -11.42 6.99 -3.17
C ALA A 137 -12.24 8.08 -3.88
N VAL A 138 -13.57 8.07 -3.74
CA VAL A 138 -14.45 9.11 -4.31
C VAL A 138 -14.19 10.48 -3.67
N HIS A 139 -14.06 10.55 -2.34
CA HIS A 139 -13.75 11.81 -1.66
C HIS A 139 -12.41 12.40 -2.10
N LEU A 140 -11.36 11.58 -2.20
CA LEU A 140 -10.06 12.00 -2.70
C LEU A 140 -10.15 12.48 -4.16
N ALA A 141 -10.90 11.78 -5.02
CA ALA A 141 -11.11 12.19 -6.41
C ALA A 141 -11.89 13.52 -6.55
N MET A 142 -12.78 13.82 -5.61
CA MET A 142 -13.50 15.10 -5.54
C MET A 142 -12.67 16.24 -4.94
N GLY A 143 -11.39 15.99 -4.60
CA GLY A 143 -10.51 16.99 -4.00
C GLY A 143 -10.77 17.22 -2.51
N LYS A 144 -11.33 16.23 -1.81
CA LYS A 144 -11.57 16.27 -0.35
C LYS A 144 -10.59 15.37 0.39
N THR A 145 -10.53 15.49 1.72
CA THR A 145 -9.86 14.53 2.60
C THR A 145 -10.51 13.15 2.52
N GLY A 146 -9.81 12.10 2.97
CA GLY A 146 -10.29 10.72 2.86
C GLY A 146 -11.61 10.43 3.60
N ASP A 147 -11.90 11.21 4.65
CA ASP A 147 -13.15 11.22 5.41
C ASP A 147 -14.22 12.18 4.85
N GLY A 148 -13.88 12.94 3.79
CA GLY A 148 -14.76 13.92 3.16
C GLY A 148 -14.96 15.22 3.95
N ALA A 149 -14.29 15.40 5.09
CA ALA A 149 -14.51 16.51 6.02
C ALA A 149 -14.00 17.86 5.51
N ALA A 150 -12.83 17.89 4.87
CA ALA A 150 -12.22 19.12 4.37
C ALA A 150 -12.02 19.09 2.85
N VAL A 151 -12.19 20.25 2.22
CA VAL A 151 -11.91 20.45 0.78
C VAL A 151 -10.44 20.85 0.66
N LEU A 152 -9.65 20.01 0.00
CA LEU A 152 -8.24 20.25 -0.29
C LEU A 152 -8.07 21.07 -1.57
N PHE A 153 -8.88 20.79 -2.58
CA PHE A 153 -8.82 21.43 -3.90
C PHE A 153 -10.22 21.69 -4.46
N SER A 154 -10.30 22.59 -5.44
CA SER A 154 -11.54 22.80 -6.18
C SER A 154 -11.97 21.52 -6.90
N GLN A 155 -13.26 21.19 -6.79
CA GLN A 155 -13.82 19.93 -7.28
C GLN A 155 -13.61 19.73 -8.80
N GLY A 156 -13.68 20.80 -9.59
CA GLY A 156 -13.50 20.74 -11.05
C GLY A 156 -12.11 20.21 -11.44
N PRO A 157 -11.02 20.93 -11.09
CA PRO A 157 -9.66 20.48 -11.35
C PRO A 157 -9.33 19.11 -10.74
N ALA A 158 -9.80 18.84 -9.51
CA ALA A 158 -9.57 17.55 -8.85
C ALA A 158 -10.18 16.37 -9.62
N LEU A 159 -11.43 16.51 -10.10
CA LEU A 159 -12.08 15.49 -10.91
C LEU A 159 -11.37 15.27 -12.25
N VAL A 160 -10.89 16.33 -12.90
CA VAL A 160 -10.11 16.21 -14.14
C VAL A 160 -8.82 15.41 -13.90
N VAL A 161 -8.08 15.74 -12.84
CA VAL A 161 -6.86 15.01 -12.45
C VAL A 161 -7.16 13.53 -12.19
N ALA A 162 -8.19 13.25 -11.39
CA ALA A 162 -8.59 11.88 -11.06
C ALA A 162 -9.04 11.10 -12.30
N PHE A 163 -9.80 11.73 -13.19
CA PHE A 163 -10.29 11.11 -14.42
C PHE A 163 -9.15 10.80 -15.40
N VAL A 164 -8.19 11.72 -15.57
CA VAL A 164 -7.00 11.48 -16.38
C VAL A 164 -6.16 10.34 -15.79
N ALA A 165 -5.91 10.35 -14.48
CA ALA A 165 -5.16 9.28 -13.83
C ALA A 165 -5.83 7.91 -14.01
N LEU A 166 -7.16 7.85 -13.85
CA LEU A 166 -7.96 6.64 -14.02
C LEU A 166 -7.93 6.15 -15.48
N LEU A 167 -8.18 7.03 -16.45
CA LEU A 167 -8.14 6.66 -17.86
C LEU A 167 -6.76 6.15 -18.27
N VAL A 168 -5.70 6.87 -17.93
CA VAL A 168 -4.33 6.46 -18.26
C VAL A 168 -3.99 5.13 -17.59
N THR A 169 -4.43 4.90 -16.35
CA THR A 169 -4.27 3.59 -15.69
C THR A 169 -4.99 2.50 -16.48
N ILE A 170 -6.26 2.69 -16.83
CA ILE A 170 -7.07 1.70 -17.57
C ILE A 170 -6.43 1.40 -18.93
N PHE A 171 -6.08 2.42 -19.71
CA PHE A 171 -5.42 2.22 -21.00
C PHE A 171 -4.06 1.54 -20.84
N SER A 172 -3.29 1.87 -19.81
CA SER A 172 -2.00 1.22 -19.53
C SER A 172 -2.16 -0.25 -19.14
N VAL A 173 -3.22 -0.60 -18.40
CA VAL A 173 -3.54 -1.99 -18.05
C VAL A 173 -4.03 -2.79 -19.27
N LEU A 174 -4.89 -2.18 -20.11
CA LEU A 174 -5.53 -2.85 -21.25
C LEU A 174 -4.58 -3.00 -22.46
N LEU A 175 -3.80 -1.96 -22.76
CA LEU A 175 -2.89 -1.92 -23.91
C LEU A 175 -1.47 -2.38 -23.55
N GLY A 176 -1.09 -2.27 -22.27
CA GLY A 176 0.24 -2.62 -21.79
C GLY A 176 0.53 -4.11 -21.83
N LYS A 177 1.78 -4.47 -22.09
CA LYS A 177 2.29 -5.84 -22.05
C LYS A 177 3.44 -5.95 -21.04
N GLY A 178 3.57 -7.11 -20.41
CA GLY A 178 4.65 -7.40 -19.47
C GLY A 178 4.72 -6.40 -18.31
N VAL A 179 5.87 -5.75 -18.16
CA VAL A 179 6.19 -4.80 -17.06
C VAL A 179 5.23 -3.60 -17.03
N ILE A 180 4.82 -3.09 -18.20
CA ILE A 180 3.94 -1.91 -18.30
C ILE A 180 2.60 -2.16 -17.58
N ARG A 181 2.05 -3.38 -17.68
CA ARG A 181 0.81 -3.75 -17.00
C ARG A 181 0.96 -3.79 -15.48
N LEU A 182 2.15 -4.09 -14.98
CA LEU A 182 2.45 -4.16 -13.54
C LEU A 182 2.59 -2.75 -12.95
N ILE A 183 3.25 -1.83 -13.67
CA ILE A 183 3.43 -0.44 -13.23
C ILE A 183 2.33 0.51 -13.72
N ALA A 184 1.24 0.00 -14.31
CA ALA A 184 0.19 0.82 -14.92
C ALA A 184 -0.44 1.84 -13.95
N ILE A 185 -0.56 1.48 -12.68
CA ILE A 185 -1.05 2.37 -11.61
C ILE A 185 -0.14 3.60 -11.48
N LEU A 186 1.19 3.41 -11.50
CA LEU A 186 2.13 4.53 -11.42
C LEU A 186 2.10 5.40 -12.67
N ILE A 187 1.94 4.81 -13.85
CA ILE A 187 1.81 5.59 -15.09
C ILE A 187 0.59 6.51 -14.99
N GLY A 188 -0.53 6.00 -14.46
CA GLY A 188 -1.71 6.81 -14.17
C GLY A 188 -1.46 7.91 -13.14
N VAL A 189 -0.80 7.58 -12.02
CA VAL A 189 -0.42 8.56 -10.99
C VAL A 189 0.48 9.66 -11.57
N LEU A 190 1.46 9.32 -12.39
CA LEU A 190 2.36 10.27 -13.06
C LEU A 190 1.59 11.18 -14.01
N ALA A 191 0.68 10.63 -14.82
CA ALA A 191 -0.16 11.44 -15.70
C ALA A 191 -1.07 12.40 -14.92
N GLY A 192 -1.71 11.92 -13.85
CA GLY A 192 -2.48 12.76 -12.94
C GLY A 192 -1.63 13.87 -12.30
N TYR A 193 -0.42 13.54 -11.87
CA TYR A 193 0.52 14.50 -11.28
C TYR A 193 0.94 15.59 -12.26
N ILE A 194 1.23 15.23 -13.53
CA ILE A 194 1.54 16.22 -14.58
C ILE A 194 0.36 17.18 -14.77
N VAL A 195 -0.87 16.66 -14.85
CA VAL A 195 -2.07 17.50 -14.97
C VAL A 195 -2.26 18.38 -13.73
N ALA A 196 -2.01 17.87 -12.53
CA ALA A 196 -2.08 18.65 -11.30
C ALA A 196 -1.08 19.83 -11.28
N ILE A 197 0.12 19.66 -11.85
CA ILE A 197 1.09 20.75 -12.03
C ILE A 197 0.52 21.82 -12.95
N LEU A 198 -0.10 21.44 -14.07
CA LEU A 198 -0.70 22.39 -15.02
C LEU A 198 -1.84 23.21 -14.39
N PHE A 199 -2.57 22.64 -13.43
CA PHE A 199 -3.60 23.33 -12.66
C PHE A 199 -3.05 24.10 -11.44
N GLY A 200 -1.74 24.11 -11.21
CA GLY A 200 -1.12 24.81 -10.07
C GLY A 200 -1.45 24.20 -8.70
N MET A 201 -1.82 22.92 -8.65
CA MET A 201 -2.22 22.23 -7.41
C MET A 201 -1.02 21.71 -6.60
N VAL A 202 0.20 21.84 -7.13
CA VAL A 202 1.42 21.27 -6.54
C VAL A 202 2.26 22.37 -5.90
N ASP A 203 2.51 22.22 -4.60
CA ASP A 203 3.44 23.05 -3.84
C ASP A 203 4.79 22.36 -3.69
N PHE A 204 5.82 22.93 -4.33
CA PHE A 204 7.20 22.42 -4.29
C PHE A 204 7.99 22.87 -3.05
N SER A 205 7.43 23.77 -2.23
CA SER A 205 8.14 24.31 -1.06
C SER A 205 8.60 23.23 -0.10
N LYS A 206 7.77 22.19 0.12
CA LYS A 206 8.10 21.05 0.97
C LYS A 206 9.24 20.19 0.41
N VAL A 207 9.38 20.11 -0.91
CA VAL A 207 10.45 19.35 -1.56
C VAL A 207 11.78 20.10 -1.43
N ILE A 208 11.74 21.42 -1.58
CA ILE A 208 12.94 22.28 -1.47
C ILE A 208 13.43 22.34 -0.02
N ALA A 209 12.52 22.36 0.95
CA ALA A 209 12.84 22.37 2.37
C ALA A 209 13.26 21.00 2.93
N ALA A 210 13.09 19.91 2.16
CA ALA A 210 13.38 18.57 2.63
C ALA A 210 14.90 18.34 2.76
N PRO A 211 15.40 17.84 3.90
CA PRO A 211 16.79 17.46 4.05
C PRO A 211 17.13 16.24 3.18
N PHE A 212 18.37 16.17 2.68
CA PHE A 212 18.83 15.05 1.85
C PHE A 212 18.81 13.71 2.59
N PHE A 213 18.99 13.73 3.91
CA PHE A 213 18.88 12.56 4.78
C PHE A 213 18.13 12.93 6.06
N SER A 214 17.09 12.17 6.38
CA SER A 214 16.36 12.25 7.65
C SER A 214 15.94 10.85 8.08
N VAL A 215 15.95 10.62 9.39
CA VAL A 215 15.41 9.39 9.97
C VAL A 215 13.89 9.57 10.10
N PRO A 216 13.07 8.62 9.63
CA PRO A 216 11.62 8.67 9.81
C PRO A 216 11.25 8.78 11.30
N SER A 217 10.30 9.64 11.64
CA SER A 217 9.86 9.95 13.02
C SER A 217 8.41 9.59 13.25
#